data_AF-A0A928DNC4-F1
#
_entry.id   AF-A0A928DNC4-F1
#
_cell.length_a   1.000
_cell.length_b   1.000
_cell.length_c   1.000
_cell.angle_alpha   90.00
_cell.angle_beta   90.00
_cell.angle_gamma   90.00
#
_symmetry.space_group_name_H-M   'P 1'
#
loop_
_entity.id
_entity.type
_entity.pdbx_description
1 polymer ?
#
loop_
_entity_poly.entity_id
_entity_poly.type
_entity_poly.pdbx_seq_one_letter_code
_entity_poly.pdbx_strand_id
1 'polypeptide(L)'
;MNRFLSILLALLLMLGFNGCQQQLGSDARTPKYVYHAGYTPKKLRNGKVTIPYKAPARIKRAIAAGNKIVGKPYRMGGGHSKHIDSAYDCSGSVAFVLREAGMLKKGAYPSSRDFLKWGHPGFGKWLTCYTKRGHVFLVIAGMRFDTTGTSRGVGPRWYTESRPCGGFYVRHIPGF
;
A
#
# COMPACT_ATOMS: atom_id res chain seq x y z
N MET A 1 56.29 -13.84 14.82
CA MET A 1 54.89 -13.79 15.30
C MET A 1 54.38 -12.35 15.20
N ASN A 2 53.12 -12.14 14.82
CA ASN A 2 52.37 -10.86 14.90
C ASN A 2 52.43 -9.88 13.71
N ARG A 3 52.32 -10.37 12.46
CA ARG A 3 51.82 -9.51 11.35
C ARG A 3 50.74 -10.18 10.48
N PHE A 4 50.73 -11.50 10.39
CA PHE A 4 49.69 -12.24 9.66
C PHE A 4 48.35 -12.37 10.40
N LEU A 5 48.37 -12.33 11.75
CA LEU A 5 47.15 -12.44 12.56
C LEU A 5 46.30 -11.15 12.55
N SER A 6 46.91 -10.00 12.24
CA SER A 6 46.23 -8.70 12.19
C SER A 6 45.50 -8.45 10.87
N ILE A 7 45.92 -9.11 9.80
CA ILE A 7 45.27 -8.97 8.48
C ILE A 7 44.01 -9.84 8.41
N LEU A 8 44.02 -11.01 9.07
CA LEU A 8 42.84 -11.89 9.13
C LEU A 8 41.70 -11.31 9.99
N LEU A 9 42.02 -10.49 10.98
CA LEU A 9 41.02 -9.82 11.83
C LEU A 9 40.40 -8.56 11.18
N ALA A 10 41.13 -7.93 10.25
CA ALA A 10 40.61 -6.79 9.48
C ALA A 10 39.67 -7.20 8.33
N LEU A 11 39.80 -8.41 7.81
CA LEU A 11 38.93 -8.95 6.76
C LEU A 11 37.59 -9.49 7.28
N LEU A 12 37.47 -9.81 8.57
CA LEU A 12 36.21 -10.26 9.17
C LEU A 12 35.27 -9.11 9.60
N LEU A 13 35.76 -7.87 9.62
CA LEU A 13 35.00 -6.66 9.98
C LEU A 13 34.33 -5.96 8.78
N MET A 14 34.42 -6.53 7.58
CA MET A 14 33.65 -6.11 6.40
C MET A 14 32.27 -6.80 6.29
N LEU A 15 31.87 -7.56 7.31
CA LEU A 15 30.51 -8.13 7.44
C LEU A 15 29.50 -7.16 8.08
N GLY A 16 29.85 -5.89 8.24
CA GLY A 16 28.99 -4.86 8.80
C GLY A 16 28.63 -3.79 7.77
N PHE A 17 27.32 -3.60 7.55
CA PHE A 17 26.72 -2.42 6.94
C PHE A 17 26.90 -2.24 5.42
N ASN A 18 26.23 -3.05 4.60
CA ASN A 18 25.71 -2.56 3.31
C ASN A 18 24.40 -3.26 2.95
N GLY A 19 23.42 -3.09 3.83
CA GLY A 19 22.03 -3.50 3.61
C GLY A 19 21.05 -2.37 3.93
N CYS A 20 21.49 -1.11 3.94
CA CYS A 20 20.54 -0.02 3.75
C CYS A 20 20.14 -0.07 2.27
N GLN A 21 19.27 -1.02 1.93
CA GLN A 21 18.64 -1.14 0.63
C GLN A 21 17.74 0.08 0.50
N GLN A 22 18.38 1.20 0.18
CA GLN A 22 17.73 2.39 -0.32
C GLN A 22 17.00 1.92 -1.57
N GLN A 23 15.70 1.67 -1.42
CA GLN A 23 14.77 1.81 -2.53
C GLN A 23 14.86 3.28 -2.94
N LEU A 24 15.92 3.68 -3.63
CA LEU A 24 15.84 4.84 -4.50
C LEU A 24 14.61 4.58 -5.38
N GLY A 25 13.68 5.53 -5.40
CA GLY A 25 12.37 5.41 -6.03
C GLY A 25 12.41 5.33 -7.56
N SER A 26 13.31 4.52 -8.12
CA SER A 26 13.38 4.17 -9.53
C SER A 26 12.52 2.92 -9.76
N ASP A 27 11.48 3.10 -10.56
CA ASP A 27 10.57 2.07 -11.09
C ASP A 27 9.60 1.39 -10.13
N ALA A 28 8.87 2.16 -9.31
CA ALA A 28 7.54 1.70 -8.90
C ALA A 28 6.69 1.55 -10.17
N ARG A 29 6.71 0.33 -10.74
CA ARG A 29 5.99 -0.05 -11.95
C ARG A 29 4.56 0.47 -11.88
N THR A 30 4.13 1.16 -12.92
CA THR A 30 2.74 1.59 -13.09
C THR A 30 1.83 0.35 -13.02
N PRO A 31 0.95 0.22 -12.01
CA PRO A 31 0.10 -0.95 -11.89
C PRO A 31 -0.92 -0.96 -13.03
N LYS A 32 -0.78 -1.93 -13.94
CA LYS A 32 -1.75 -2.19 -14.99
C LYS A 32 -2.84 -3.11 -14.46
N TYR A 33 -4.10 -2.73 -14.62
CA TYR A 33 -5.21 -3.61 -14.34
C TYR A 33 -5.25 -4.73 -15.39
N VAL A 34 -5.13 -5.98 -14.94
CA VAL A 34 -5.34 -7.18 -15.74
C VAL A 34 -6.27 -8.10 -14.97
N TYR A 35 -7.41 -8.43 -15.60
CA TYR A 35 -8.41 -9.28 -14.97
C TYR A 35 -8.02 -10.76 -15.04
N HIS A 36 -7.88 -11.40 -13.89
CA HIS A 36 -7.70 -12.84 -13.77
C HIS A 36 -8.86 -13.43 -12.95
N ALA A 37 -9.57 -14.40 -13.53
CA ALA A 37 -10.73 -15.01 -12.88
C ALA A 37 -10.37 -15.60 -11.51
N GLY A 38 -11.13 -15.22 -10.49
CA GLY A 38 -10.93 -15.65 -9.09
C GLY A 38 -9.82 -14.93 -8.32
N TYR A 39 -8.94 -14.18 -8.99
CA TYR A 39 -7.87 -13.40 -8.37
C TYR A 39 -8.15 -11.91 -8.38
N THR A 40 -8.53 -11.34 -9.53
CA THR A 40 -8.72 -9.89 -9.67
C THR A 40 -10.19 -9.51 -9.43
N PRO A 41 -10.49 -8.45 -8.66
CA PRO A 41 -11.84 -7.89 -8.56
C PRO A 41 -12.36 -7.37 -9.90
N LYS A 42 -13.68 -7.46 -10.13
CA LYS A 42 -14.37 -6.72 -11.19
C LYS A 42 -14.99 -5.45 -10.62
N LYS A 43 -14.86 -4.32 -11.30
CA LYS A 43 -15.52 -3.06 -10.94
C LYS A 43 -17.00 -3.12 -11.34
N LEU A 44 -17.87 -2.76 -10.40
CA LEU A 44 -19.33 -2.76 -10.55
C LEU A 44 -19.82 -1.35 -10.94
N ARG A 45 -21.05 -1.27 -11.46
CA ARG A 45 -21.68 0.00 -11.88
C ARG A 45 -21.79 1.03 -10.74
N ASN A 46 -21.98 0.57 -9.51
CA ASN A 46 -22.05 1.41 -8.31
C ASN A 46 -20.67 1.84 -7.76
N GLY A 47 -19.58 1.58 -8.49
CA GLY A 47 -18.22 1.94 -8.10
C GLY A 47 -17.54 0.98 -7.12
N LYS A 48 -18.28 0.05 -6.49
CA LYS A 48 -17.70 -1.04 -5.68
C LYS A 48 -17.01 -2.07 -6.58
N VAL A 49 -16.28 -2.99 -5.98
CA VAL A 49 -15.66 -4.12 -6.68
C VAL A 49 -16.07 -5.46 -6.08
N THR A 50 -16.06 -6.53 -6.87
CA THR A 50 -16.32 -7.89 -6.38
C THR A 50 -15.21 -8.37 -5.44
N ILE A 51 -15.53 -9.32 -4.57
CA ILE A 51 -14.53 -9.98 -3.72
C ILE A 51 -14.07 -11.27 -4.41
N PRO A 52 -12.78 -11.41 -4.78
CA PRO A 52 -12.27 -12.61 -5.43
C PRO A 52 -12.32 -13.82 -4.49
N TYR A 53 -12.82 -14.95 -4.96
CA TYR A 53 -13.02 -16.13 -4.11
C TYR A 53 -11.70 -16.79 -3.68
N LYS A 54 -10.64 -16.71 -4.51
CA LYS A 54 -9.29 -17.24 -4.18
C LYS A 54 -8.49 -16.32 -3.26
N ALA A 55 -8.97 -15.12 -2.96
CA ALA A 55 -8.24 -14.18 -2.11
C ALA A 55 -8.18 -14.69 -0.64
N PRO A 56 -7.05 -14.50 0.05
CA PRO A 56 -6.94 -14.77 1.48
C PRO A 56 -7.96 -13.94 2.29
N ALA A 57 -8.36 -14.44 3.46
CA ALA A 57 -9.37 -13.79 4.29
C ALA A 57 -9.06 -12.31 4.60
N ARG A 58 -7.80 -11.98 4.87
CA ARG A 58 -7.36 -10.59 5.11
C ARG A 58 -7.56 -9.69 3.89
N ILE A 59 -7.33 -10.21 2.69
CA ILE A 59 -7.51 -9.49 1.42
C ILE A 59 -9.00 -9.28 1.12
N LYS A 60 -9.82 -10.30 1.38
CA LYS A 60 -11.28 -10.19 1.29
C LYS A 60 -11.79 -9.07 2.21
N ARG A 61 -11.29 -8.99 3.45
CA ARG A 61 -11.63 -7.89 4.38
C ARG A 61 -11.16 -6.53 3.88
N ALA A 62 -9.95 -6.44 3.32
CA ALA A 62 -9.43 -5.19 2.76
C ALA A 62 -10.33 -4.66 1.61
N ILE A 63 -10.76 -5.54 0.70
CA ILE A 63 -11.67 -5.19 -0.40
C ILE A 63 -13.05 -4.79 0.15
N ALA A 64 -13.59 -5.56 1.09
CA ALA A 64 -14.86 -5.22 1.74
C ALA A 64 -14.79 -3.85 2.42
N ALA A 65 -13.68 -3.53 3.10
CA ALA A 65 -13.45 -2.23 3.73
C ALA A 65 -13.39 -1.09 2.71
N GLY A 66 -12.66 -1.25 1.61
CA GLY A 66 -12.64 -0.25 0.54
C GLY A 66 -14.04 0.00 -0.04
N ASN A 67 -14.83 -1.07 -0.23
CA ASN A 67 -16.23 -0.98 -0.64
C ASN A 67 -17.15 -0.25 0.36
N LYS A 68 -16.82 -0.21 1.66
CA LYS A 68 -17.60 0.54 2.67
C LYS A 68 -17.43 2.05 2.53
N ILE A 69 -16.25 2.52 2.12
CA ILE A 69 -15.92 3.96 2.04
C ILE A 69 -15.86 4.49 0.61
N VAL A 70 -16.05 3.64 -0.39
CA VAL A 70 -16.08 4.05 -1.79
C VAL A 70 -17.18 5.10 -2.00
N GLY A 71 -16.85 6.19 -2.70
CA GLY A 71 -17.82 7.26 -2.96
C GLY A 71 -17.86 8.37 -1.92
N LYS A 72 -17.25 8.19 -0.74
CA LYS A 72 -17.15 9.27 0.26
C LYS A 72 -16.31 10.45 -0.26
N PRO A 73 -16.57 11.68 0.21
CA PRO A 73 -15.77 12.84 -0.18
C PRO A 73 -14.31 12.74 0.27
N TYR A 74 -13.44 13.43 -0.45
CA TYR A 74 -12.09 13.74 0.03
C TYR A 74 -12.12 14.89 1.03
N ARG A 75 -11.39 14.78 2.13
CA ARG A 75 -11.14 15.88 3.07
C ARG A 75 -9.75 15.70 3.67
N MET A 76 -8.89 16.71 3.57
CA MET A 76 -7.57 16.69 4.21
C MET A 76 -7.72 16.41 5.72
N GLY A 77 -7.00 15.42 6.25
CA GLY A 77 -7.11 14.96 7.63
C GLY A 77 -8.31 14.02 7.90
N GLY A 78 -9.16 13.77 6.90
CA GLY A 78 -10.33 12.88 7.05
C GLY A 78 -9.90 11.45 7.38
N GLY A 79 -10.50 10.86 8.40
CA GLY A 79 -10.15 9.51 8.87
C GLY A 79 -8.91 9.41 9.77
N HIS A 80 -8.29 10.53 10.15
CA HIS A 80 -7.13 10.58 11.06
C HIS A 80 -7.49 10.72 12.55
N SER A 81 -8.61 11.36 12.89
CA SER A 81 -9.06 11.48 14.29
C SER A 81 -10.20 10.51 14.63
N LYS A 82 -10.85 9.97 13.60
CA LYS A 82 -12.02 9.10 13.74
C LYS A 82 -11.94 7.96 12.74
N HIS A 83 -12.16 6.74 13.19
CA HIS A 83 -12.10 5.56 12.32
C HIS A 83 -13.23 5.55 11.28
N ILE A 84 -14.48 5.80 11.71
CA ILE A 84 -15.65 5.97 10.85
C ILE A 84 -15.91 7.47 10.64
N ASP A 85 -15.62 7.99 9.45
CA ASP A 85 -15.73 9.41 9.12
C ASP A 85 -16.70 9.64 7.94
N SER A 86 -17.18 10.87 7.80
CA SER A 86 -18.00 11.30 6.65
C SER A 86 -17.15 11.49 5.40
N ALA A 87 -15.86 11.84 5.55
CA ALA A 87 -14.90 12.05 4.47
C ALA A 87 -13.51 11.51 4.84
N TYR A 88 -12.69 11.17 3.85
CA TYR A 88 -11.37 10.56 4.04
C TYR A 88 -10.32 11.19 3.13
N ASP A 89 -9.10 11.41 3.64
CA ASP A 89 -7.94 11.71 2.78
C ASP A 89 -7.24 10.43 2.29
N CYS A 90 -6.12 10.58 1.58
CA CYS A 90 -5.35 9.46 1.06
C CYS A 90 -4.90 8.49 2.16
N SER A 91 -4.27 8.99 3.22
CA SER A 91 -3.75 8.19 4.32
C SER A 91 -4.83 7.61 5.21
N GLY A 92 -5.87 8.39 5.53
CA GLY A 92 -7.04 7.94 6.28
C GLY A 92 -7.78 6.82 5.56
N SER A 93 -7.90 6.88 4.23
CA SER A 93 -8.50 5.83 3.41
C SER A 93 -7.69 4.53 3.46
N VAL A 94 -6.37 4.62 3.28
CA VAL A 94 -5.48 3.46 3.35
C VAL A 94 -5.45 2.87 4.76
N ALA A 95 -5.36 3.71 5.79
CA ALA A 95 -5.40 3.29 7.18
C ALA A 95 -6.74 2.61 7.54
N PHE A 96 -7.87 3.10 7.01
CA PHE A 96 -9.18 2.46 7.18
C PHE A 96 -9.16 1.02 6.66
N VAL A 97 -8.77 0.85 5.39
CA VAL A 97 -8.70 -0.45 4.73
C VAL A 97 -7.78 -1.41 5.47
N LEU A 98 -6.58 -0.97 5.84
CA LEU A 98 -5.60 -1.82 6.51
C LEU A 98 -6.00 -2.18 7.94
N ARG A 99 -6.65 -1.28 8.69
CA ARG A 99 -7.20 -1.60 10.03
C ARG A 99 -8.29 -2.65 9.95
N GLU A 100 -9.25 -2.50 9.05
CA GLU A 100 -10.34 -3.47 8.84
C GLU A 100 -9.81 -4.83 8.36
N ALA A 101 -8.69 -4.85 7.64
CA ALA A 101 -8.01 -6.09 7.25
C ALA A 101 -7.21 -6.74 8.40
N GLY A 102 -6.97 -6.02 9.50
CA GLY A 102 -6.09 -6.43 10.60
C GLY A 102 -4.59 -6.27 10.29
N MET A 103 -4.23 -5.47 9.29
CA MET A 103 -2.87 -5.20 8.81
C MET A 103 -2.28 -3.89 9.36
N LEU A 104 -3.04 -3.20 10.22
CA LEU A 104 -2.61 -2.01 10.94
C LEU A 104 -3.12 -2.11 12.38
N LYS A 105 -2.32 -1.66 13.35
CA LYS A 105 -2.72 -1.67 14.77
C LYS A 105 -4.02 -0.87 14.97
N LYS A 106 -4.89 -1.36 15.86
CA LYS A 106 -6.12 -0.63 16.25
C LYS A 106 -5.72 0.75 16.80
N GLY A 107 -6.43 1.79 16.38
CA GLY A 107 -6.15 3.17 16.80
C GLY A 107 -4.93 3.84 16.15
N ALA A 108 -4.22 3.19 15.21
CA ALA A 108 -3.15 3.85 14.47
C ALA A 108 -3.72 4.70 13.32
N TYR A 109 -3.28 5.95 13.20
CA TYR A 109 -3.72 6.93 12.19
C TYR A 109 -2.53 7.50 11.37
N PRO A 110 -1.78 6.64 10.67
CA PRO A 110 -0.56 7.02 9.97
C PRO A 110 -0.83 8.01 8.85
N SER A 111 0.03 9.01 8.70
CA SER A 111 0.13 9.85 7.51
C SER A 111 0.78 9.10 6.33
N SER A 112 0.73 9.69 5.14
CA SER A 112 1.46 9.16 3.97
C SER A 112 2.96 8.97 4.26
N ARG A 113 3.58 9.85 5.06
CA ARG A 113 4.99 9.73 5.46
C ARG A 113 5.24 8.49 6.32
N ASP A 114 4.33 8.16 7.22
CA ASP A 114 4.49 7.01 8.13
C ASP A 114 4.45 5.69 7.34
N PHE A 115 3.65 5.64 6.27
CA PHE A 115 3.61 4.48 5.37
C PHE A 115 4.95 4.21 4.68
N LEU A 116 5.86 5.18 4.57
CA LEU A 116 7.22 4.94 4.08
C LEU A 116 7.97 3.92 4.95
N LYS A 117 7.56 3.68 6.19
CA LYS A 117 8.15 2.68 7.11
C LYS A 117 7.22 1.51 7.41
N TRP A 118 6.04 1.46 6.80
CA TRP A 118 5.08 0.39 7.01
C TRP A 118 5.45 -0.86 6.19
N GLY A 119 5.37 -2.03 6.81
CA GLY A 119 5.64 -3.30 6.16
C GLY A 119 7.08 -3.44 5.65
N HIS A 120 7.28 -4.33 4.69
CA HIS A 120 8.56 -4.58 4.04
C HIS A 120 8.67 -3.85 2.69
N PRO A 121 9.90 -3.46 2.29
CA PRO A 121 10.21 -3.06 0.91
C PRO A 121 9.67 -4.05 -0.13
N GLY A 122 9.06 -3.54 -1.21
CA GLY A 122 8.74 -4.34 -2.39
C GLY A 122 7.25 -4.55 -2.66
N PHE A 123 6.95 -5.21 -3.77
CA PHE A 123 5.59 -5.55 -4.19
C PHE A 123 5.06 -6.75 -3.40
N GLY A 124 3.82 -6.65 -2.95
CA GLY A 124 3.09 -7.76 -2.34
C GLY A 124 2.36 -8.60 -3.38
N LYS A 125 2.05 -9.85 -3.02
CA LYS A 125 1.36 -10.80 -3.90
C LYS A 125 -0.11 -10.42 -4.12
N TRP A 126 -0.77 -9.93 -3.07
CA TRP A 126 -2.17 -9.53 -3.08
C TRP A 126 -2.37 -8.07 -2.73
N LEU A 127 -1.47 -7.42 -2.00
CA LEU A 127 -1.62 -6.05 -1.55
C LEU A 127 -0.27 -5.37 -1.60
N THR A 128 -0.20 -4.32 -2.41
CA THR A 128 0.93 -3.39 -2.44
C THR A 128 0.46 -2.01 -2.03
N CYS A 129 1.12 -1.43 -1.04
CA CYS A 129 0.98 -0.03 -0.66
C CYS A 129 2.00 0.80 -1.45
N TYR A 130 1.52 1.81 -2.16
CA TYR A 130 2.36 2.76 -2.86
C TYR A 130 2.31 4.06 -2.07
N THR A 131 3.46 4.51 -1.60
CA THR A 131 3.54 5.67 -0.72
C THR A 131 4.68 6.62 -1.12
N LYS A 132 4.43 7.92 -0.95
CA LYS A 132 5.44 8.98 -0.97
C LYS A 132 5.02 10.09 -0.02
N ARG A 133 5.89 11.08 0.19
CA ARG A 133 5.51 12.29 0.93
C ARG A 133 4.33 12.96 0.21
N GLY A 134 3.20 13.09 0.91
CA GLY A 134 2.00 13.76 0.42
C GLY A 134 0.97 12.87 -0.27
N HIS A 135 1.25 11.58 -0.52
CA HIS A 135 0.25 10.69 -1.10
C HIS A 135 0.50 9.21 -0.83
N VAL A 136 -0.58 8.46 -0.61
CA VAL A 136 -0.54 7.01 -0.44
C VAL A 136 -1.80 6.37 -1.01
N PHE A 137 -1.66 5.18 -1.61
CA PHE A 137 -2.77 4.39 -2.13
C PHE A 137 -2.44 2.89 -2.09
N LEU A 138 -3.42 2.04 -2.39
CA LEU A 138 -3.24 0.58 -2.41
C LEU A 138 -3.52 0.02 -3.80
N VAL A 139 -2.85 -1.09 -4.12
CA VAL A 139 -3.28 -2.03 -5.15
C VAL A 139 -3.61 -3.33 -4.44
N ILE A 140 -4.87 -3.75 -4.50
CA ILE A 140 -5.38 -4.94 -3.82
C ILE A 140 -5.92 -5.91 -4.86
N ALA A 141 -5.24 -7.05 -4.99
CA ALA A 141 -5.49 -8.09 -5.96
C ALA A 141 -5.56 -7.54 -7.38
N GLY A 142 -4.61 -6.66 -7.73
CA GLY A 142 -4.52 -5.98 -9.02
C GLY A 142 -5.47 -4.80 -9.22
N MET A 143 -6.41 -4.54 -8.30
CA MET A 143 -7.31 -3.38 -8.36
C MET A 143 -6.76 -2.22 -7.56
N ARG A 144 -6.68 -1.02 -8.15
CA ARG A 144 -6.20 0.19 -7.47
C ARG A 144 -7.30 0.78 -6.59
N PHE A 145 -7.00 1.02 -5.32
CA PHE A 145 -7.80 1.79 -4.38
C PHE A 145 -7.07 3.09 -4.04
N ASP A 146 -7.63 4.22 -4.46
CA ASP A 146 -6.94 5.50 -4.46
C ASP A 146 -7.94 6.62 -4.14
N THR A 147 -7.44 7.75 -3.68
CA THR A 147 -8.24 8.97 -3.46
C THR A 147 -8.08 10.00 -4.59
N THR A 148 -7.13 9.75 -5.48
CA THR A 148 -6.80 10.56 -6.64
C THR A 148 -6.88 9.71 -7.91
N GLY A 149 -7.56 10.19 -8.94
CA GLY A 149 -7.71 9.42 -10.17
C GLY A 149 -8.78 9.97 -11.11
N THR A 150 -8.42 11.00 -11.89
CA THR A 150 -9.19 11.52 -13.04
C THR A 150 -10.61 12.05 -12.74
N SER A 151 -11.25 12.63 -13.75
CA SER A 151 -12.39 13.58 -13.79
C SER A 151 -13.70 13.23 -13.03
N ARG A 152 -13.77 12.15 -12.26
CA ARG A 152 -15.01 11.65 -11.60
C ARG A 152 -15.11 11.95 -10.10
N GLY A 153 -14.37 12.97 -9.65
CA GLY A 153 -14.34 13.46 -8.27
C GLY A 153 -13.16 12.93 -7.44
N VAL A 154 -12.95 13.56 -6.28
CA VAL A 154 -11.89 13.22 -5.30
C VAL A 154 -12.45 12.36 -4.17
N GLY A 155 -11.63 11.49 -3.60
CA GLY A 155 -12.01 10.62 -2.46
C GLY A 155 -11.87 9.13 -2.78
N PRO A 156 -12.14 8.24 -1.81
CA PRO A 156 -11.81 6.81 -1.92
C PRO A 156 -12.59 6.16 -3.07
N ARG A 157 -11.87 5.59 -4.03
CA ARG A 157 -12.41 4.99 -5.26
C ARG A 157 -11.57 3.81 -5.72
N TRP A 158 -12.25 2.88 -6.40
CA TRP A 158 -11.61 1.81 -7.14
C TRP A 158 -11.37 2.21 -8.59
N TYR A 159 -10.18 1.95 -9.11
CA TYR A 159 -9.76 2.32 -10.45
C TYR A 159 -9.24 1.11 -11.23
N THR A 160 -9.67 1.00 -12.48
CA THR A 160 -9.09 0.10 -13.49
C THR A 160 -8.04 0.82 -14.33
N GLU A 161 -8.07 2.14 -14.30
CA GLU A 161 -7.13 3.03 -14.96
C GLU A 161 -5.76 2.95 -14.25
N SER A 162 -4.72 2.81 -15.06
CA SER A 162 -3.33 2.89 -14.60
C SER A 162 -3.02 4.29 -14.10
N ARG A 163 -2.00 4.41 -13.25
CA ARG A 163 -1.48 5.71 -12.80
C ARG A 163 0.05 5.77 -12.88
N PRO A 164 0.63 6.91 -13.24
CA PRO A 164 2.06 7.12 -13.05
C PRO A 164 2.44 6.92 -11.58
N CYS A 165 3.47 6.11 -11.37
CA CYS A 165 3.98 5.75 -10.04
C CYS A 165 5.43 6.19 -9.81
N GLY A 166 6.00 7.02 -10.70
CA GLY A 166 7.32 7.62 -10.48
C GLY A 166 7.41 8.32 -9.12
N GLY A 167 8.50 8.04 -8.38
CA GLY A 167 8.75 8.58 -7.05
C GLY A 167 7.91 7.98 -5.91
N PHE A 168 7.15 6.91 -6.16
CA PHE A 168 6.53 6.12 -5.10
C PHE A 168 7.48 5.04 -4.59
N TYR A 169 7.42 4.81 -3.29
CA TYR A 169 7.97 3.64 -2.62
C TYR A 169 6.88 2.57 -2.55
N VAL A 170 7.25 1.33 -2.80
CA VAL A 170 6.34 0.19 -2.69
C VAL A 170 6.61 -0.59 -1.42
N ARG A 171 5.54 -0.86 -0.68
CA ARG A 171 5.52 -1.56 0.60
C ARG A 171 4.48 -2.66 0.61
N HIS A 172 4.72 -3.73 1.37
CA HIS A 172 3.77 -4.82 1.53
C HIS A 172 3.88 -5.50 2.90
N ILE A 173 2.89 -6.32 3.26
CA ILE A 173 3.02 -7.28 4.37
C ILE A 173 3.40 -8.64 3.75
N PRO A 174 4.47 -9.30 4.20
CA PRO A 174 4.86 -10.62 3.72
C PRO A 174 3.69 -11.62 3.75
N GLY A 175 3.58 -12.44 2.71
CA GLY A 175 2.50 -13.42 2.55
C GLY A 175 1.18 -12.84 2.02
N PHE A 176 1.08 -11.51 1.88
CA PHE A 176 -0.05 -10.81 1.29
C PHE A 176 0.38 -9.88 0.18
#